data_AF-A0A1D7Y3U7-F1
#
_entry.id   AF-A0A1D7Y3U7-F1
#
_cell.length_a   1.000
_cell.length_b   1.000
_cell.length_c   1.000
_cell.angle_alpha   90.00
_cell.angle_beta   90.00
_cell.angle_gamma   90.00
#
_symmetry.space_group_name_H-M   'P 1'
#
loop_
_entity.id
_entity.type
_entity.pdbx_description
1 polymer ?
#
loop_
_entity_poly.entity_id
_entity_poly.type
_entity_poly.pdbx_seq_one_letter_code
_entity_poly.pdbx_strand_id
1 'polypeptide(L)'
;MFADDGTRTAALLDRESFAGPAVFALQVAQYRLLLSWGVRPDVVFGQAAGRMAAAYAAGVFSLADACHAVGTLARLLDGPADPAPRSSRPAGILDAYGRTLATLHPRAPRLPLVSDVTARPVGAETAEPEFWVRRAPLRWAETVRVLHGDGVRTWLELGPGDRLTRLLPHCLPDCLPGGTASAFALPRDWAALRSGPSTGRGAAQG
;
A
#
# COMPACT_ATOMS: atom_id res chain seq x y z
N MET A 1 -15.91 3.80 4.36
CA MET A 1 -15.77 5.27 4.39
C MET A 1 -17.18 5.82 4.40
N PHE A 2 -17.51 6.66 5.38
CA PHE A 2 -18.91 6.91 5.77
C PHE A 2 -19.50 8.21 5.22
N ALA A 3 -18.72 9.01 4.48
CA ALA A 3 -19.24 10.19 3.80
C ALA A 3 -19.76 9.79 2.42
N ASP A 4 -20.91 10.36 2.02
CA ASP A 4 -21.43 10.18 0.66
C ASP A 4 -20.61 10.98 -0.36
N ASP A 5 -20.57 10.48 -1.59
CA ASP A 5 -19.87 11.12 -2.70
C ASP A 5 -20.39 12.55 -2.94
N GLY A 6 -19.49 13.45 -3.35
CA GLY A 6 -19.82 14.86 -3.57
C GLY A 6 -19.96 15.71 -2.31
N THR A 7 -19.86 15.12 -1.12
CA THR A 7 -19.82 15.89 0.14
C THR A 7 -18.45 16.52 0.37
N ARG A 8 -18.43 17.65 1.12
CA ARG A 8 -17.17 18.28 1.56
C ARG A 8 -16.28 17.33 2.36
N THR A 9 -16.87 16.41 3.12
CA THR A 9 -16.14 15.40 3.89
C THR A 9 -15.49 14.36 2.98
N ALA A 10 -16.17 13.91 1.92
CA ALA A 10 -15.56 13.02 0.93
C ALA A 10 -14.40 13.70 0.18
N ALA A 11 -14.56 14.98 -0.18
CA ALA A 11 -13.53 15.78 -0.85
C ALA A 11 -12.24 15.98 -0.01
N LEU A 12 -12.26 15.70 1.30
CA LEU A 12 -11.03 15.71 2.10
C LEU A 12 -10.01 14.69 1.59
N LEU A 13 -10.46 13.59 0.99
CA LEU A 13 -9.57 12.53 0.49
C LEU A 13 -8.86 12.88 -0.81
N ASP A 14 -9.22 13.99 -1.44
CA ASP A 14 -8.46 14.55 -2.55
C ASP A 14 -7.18 15.24 -2.07
N ARG A 15 -7.09 15.53 -0.76
CA ARG A 15 -5.91 16.11 -0.12
C ARG A 15 -4.98 15.03 0.39
N GLU A 16 -3.68 15.20 0.16
CA GLU A 16 -2.66 14.23 0.58
C GLU A 16 -2.63 14.04 2.09
N SER A 17 -2.89 15.11 2.86
CA SER A 17 -3.00 15.08 4.32
C SER A 17 -3.98 14.03 4.85
N PHE A 18 -5.00 13.67 4.06
CA PHE A 18 -6.02 12.70 4.46
C PHE A 18 -5.92 11.41 3.65
N ALA A 19 -5.65 11.48 2.34
CA ALA A 19 -5.58 10.32 1.46
C ALA A 19 -4.57 9.27 1.95
N GLY A 20 -3.31 9.68 2.16
CA GLY A 20 -2.24 8.80 2.59
C GLY A 20 -2.53 8.09 3.92
N PRO A 21 -2.85 8.85 5.00
CA PRO A 21 -3.21 8.26 6.28
C PRO A 21 -4.47 7.39 6.24
N ALA A 22 -5.47 7.73 5.42
CA ALA A 22 -6.67 6.91 5.26
C ALA A 22 -6.36 5.56 4.58
N VAL A 23 -5.55 5.56 3.52
CA VAL A 23 -5.09 4.33 2.85
C VAL A 23 -4.28 3.48 3.83
N PHE A 24 -3.34 4.08 4.57
CA PHE A 24 -2.56 3.38 5.59
C PHE A 24 -3.45 2.73 6.64
N ALA A 25 -4.41 3.48 7.21
CA ALA A 25 -5.32 2.97 8.24
C ALA A 25 -6.15 1.77 7.71
N LEU A 26 -6.65 1.86 6.47
CA LEU A 26 -7.39 0.78 5.84
C LEU A 26 -6.51 -0.48 5.64
N GLN A 27 -5.29 -0.31 5.13
CA GLN A 27 -4.36 -1.42 4.88
C GLN A 27 -3.95 -2.11 6.19
N VAL A 28 -3.68 -1.34 7.24
CA VAL A 28 -3.39 -1.87 8.58
C VAL A 28 -4.60 -2.64 9.14
N ALA A 29 -5.81 -2.11 8.98
CA ALA A 29 -7.02 -2.79 9.43
C ALA A 29 -7.26 -4.10 8.67
N GLN A 30 -7.10 -4.11 7.35
CA GLN A 30 -7.21 -5.33 6.52
C GLN A 30 -6.14 -6.35 6.89
N TYR A 31 -4.88 -5.92 7.08
CA TYR A 31 -3.80 -6.80 7.53
C TYR A 31 -4.11 -7.46 8.87
N ARG A 32 -4.55 -6.68 9.87
CA ARG A 32 -4.90 -7.21 11.19
C ARG A 32 -6.13 -8.13 11.16
N LEU A 33 -7.09 -7.86 10.28
CA LEU A 33 -8.25 -8.73 10.05
C LEU A 33 -7.83 -10.09 9.46
N LEU A 34 -6.92 -10.10 8.49
CA LEU A 34 -6.39 -11.35 7.93
C LEU A 34 -5.65 -12.17 8.98
N LEU A 35 -4.82 -11.52 9.81
CA LEU A 35 -4.13 -12.20 10.91
C LEU A 35 -5.13 -12.81 11.90
N SER A 36 -6.25 -12.15 12.18
CA SER A 36 -7.27 -12.69 13.10
C SER A 36 -8.02 -13.89 12.51
N TRP A 37 -8.02 -14.05 11.19
CA TRP A 37 -8.51 -15.25 10.49
C TRP A 37 -7.43 -16.33 10.31
N GLY A 38 -6.23 -16.11 10.82
CA GLY A 38 -5.11 -17.05 10.71
C GLY A 38 -4.33 -16.96 9.39
N VAL A 39 -4.69 -16.04 8.49
CA VAL A 39 -3.94 -15.79 7.25
C VAL A 39 -2.67 -15.01 7.59
N ARG A 40 -1.51 -15.61 7.34
CA ARG A 40 -0.20 -14.99 7.56
C ARG A 40 0.53 -14.83 6.22
N PRO A 41 1.00 -13.62 5.86
CA PRO A 41 1.85 -13.47 4.68
C PRO A 41 3.23 -14.07 4.96
N ASP A 42 3.83 -14.69 3.94
CA ASP A 42 5.24 -15.11 3.97
C ASP A 42 6.20 -13.95 3.64
N VAL A 43 5.71 -12.97 2.88
CA VAL A 43 6.45 -11.77 2.47
C VAL A 43 5.48 -10.61 2.29
N VAL A 44 5.94 -9.40 2.61
CA VAL A 44 5.22 -8.15 2.35
C VAL A 44 6.05 -7.22 1.47
N PHE A 45 5.37 -6.44 0.66
CA PHE A 45 5.96 -5.31 -0.07
C PHE A 45 4.90 -4.21 -0.13
N GLY A 46 5.34 -2.96 -0.27
CA GLY A 46 4.43 -1.82 -0.35
C GLY A 46 4.92 -0.80 -1.36
N GLN A 47 4.00 -0.19 -2.11
CA GLN A 47 4.32 0.87 -3.07
C GLN A 47 3.78 2.21 -2.58
N ALA A 48 4.59 3.28 -2.70
CA ALA A 48 4.21 4.64 -2.30
C ALA A 48 3.61 4.69 -0.88
N ALA A 49 2.34 5.08 -0.72
CA ALA A 49 1.65 5.12 0.58
C ALA A 49 1.64 3.75 1.29
N GLY A 50 1.63 2.65 0.52
CA GLY A 50 1.70 1.29 1.06
C GLY A 50 3.04 0.92 1.69
N ARG A 51 4.13 1.68 1.45
CA ARG A 51 5.45 1.40 2.07
C ARG A 51 5.37 1.38 3.59
N MET A 52 4.62 2.31 4.19
CA MET A 52 4.51 2.39 5.65
C MET A 52 3.60 1.30 6.23
N ALA A 53 2.55 0.90 5.50
CA ALA A 53 1.74 -0.24 5.88
C ALA A 53 2.55 -1.55 5.85
N ALA A 54 3.37 -1.76 4.81
CA ALA A 54 4.25 -2.91 4.70
C ALA A 54 5.35 -2.91 5.78
N ALA A 55 5.94 -1.76 6.08
CA ALA A 55 6.92 -1.61 7.16
C ALA A 55 6.32 -1.94 8.53
N TYR A 56 5.11 -1.45 8.81
CA TYR A 56 4.35 -1.80 10.00
C TYR A 56 4.06 -3.31 10.07
N ALA A 57 3.55 -3.90 8.98
CA ALA A 57 3.27 -5.33 8.91
C ALA A 57 4.54 -6.17 9.11
N ALA A 58 5.68 -5.67 8.65
CA ALA A 58 6.99 -6.29 8.85
C ALA A 58 7.56 -6.10 10.25
N GLY A 59 6.92 -5.30 11.12
CA GLY A 59 7.39 -5.03 12.47
C GLY A 59 8.55 -4.02 12.56
N VAL A 60 8.82 -3.29 11.48
CA VAL A 60 9.83 -2.22 11.46
C VAL A 60 9.40 -1.09 12.40
N PHE A 61 8.16 -0.62 12.29
CA PHE A 61 7.62 0.45 13.11
C PHE A 61 6.55 -0.06 14.07
N SER A 62 6.45 0.56 15.24
CA SER A 62 5.23 0.45 16.04
C SER A 62 4.05 1.10 15.29
N LEU A 63 2.81 0.78 15.69
CA LEU A 63 1.65 1.43 15.07
C LEU A 63 1.69 2.95 15.27
N ALA A 64 2.11 3.42 16.44
CA ALA A 64 2.23 4.84 16.76
C ALA A 64 3.28 5.53 15.87
N ASP A 65 4.46 4.93 15.71
CA ASP A 65 5.51 5.48 14.86
C ASP A 65 5.10 5.47 13.38
N ALA A 66 4.46 4.40 12.91
CA ALA A 66 3.98 4.32 11.53
C ALA A 66 2.90 5.38 11.25
N CYS A 67 1.97 5.61 12.19
CA CYS A 67 0.99 6.70 12.14
C CYS A 67 1.68 8.08 12.09
N HIS A 68 2.72 8.28 12.90
CA HIS A 68 3.46 9.53 12.92
C HIS A 68 4.20 9.76 11.60
N ALA A 69 4.88 8.74 11.07
CA ALA A 69 5.58 8.78 9.80
C ALA A 69 4.64 9.11 8.63
N VAL A 70 3.55 8.35 8.46
CA VAL A 70 2.60 8.58 7.37
C VAL A 70 1.90 9.93 7.49
N GLY A 71 1.51 10.33 8.70
CA GLY A 71 0.86 11.62 8.95
C GLY A 71 1.78 12.81 8.67
N THR A 72 3.06 12.71 9.04
CA THR A 72 4.03 13.76 8.75
C THR A 72 4.33 13.86 7.26
N LEU A 73 4.58 12.74 6.57
CA LEU A 73 4.80 12.76 5.12
C LEU A 73 3.59 13.35 4.39
N ALA A 74 2.38 12.93 4.76
CA ALA A 74 1.13 13.44 4.19
C ALA A 74 1.01 14.97 4.31
N ARG A 75 1.26 15.52 5.51
CA ARG A 75 1.26 16.98 5.74
C ARG A 75 2.33 17.70 4.93
N LEU A 76 3.54 17.14 4.84
CA LEU A 76 4.64 17.73 4.06
C LEU A 76 4.31 17.74 2.56
N LEU A 77 3.58 16.75 2.06
CA LEU A 77 3.17 16.64 0.66
C LEU A 77 1.95 17.51 0.31
N ASP A 78 1.11 17.82 1.30
CA ASP A 78 -0.09 18.67 1.20
C ASP A 78 0.19 20.16 1.49
N GLY A 79 1.46 20.53 1.70
CA GLY A 79 1.91 21.92 1.74
C GLY A 79 1.62 22.67 0.43
N PRO A 80 1.80 24.01 0.38
CA PRO A 80 1.46 24.82 -0.79
C PRO A 80 2.03 24.18 -2.06
N ALA A 81 1.18 24.04 -3.08
CA ALA A 81 1.52 23.38 -4.32
C ALA A 81 2.71 24.11 -4.96
N ASP A 82 3.90 23.51 -4.83
CA ASP A 82 5.02 23.84 -5.68
C ASP A 82 4.63 23.43 -7.12
N PRO A 83 4.67 24.34 -8.11
CA PRO A 83 4.38 24.00 -9.50
C PRO A 83 5.37 22.98 -10.09
N ALA A 84 6.46 22.64 -9.39
CA ALA A 84 7.39 21.61 -9.81
C ALA A 84 6.78 20.18 -9.78
N PRO A 85 7.09 19.31 -10.76
CA PRO A 85 6.64 17.93 -10.75
C PRO A 85 7.11 17.17 -9.50
N ARG A 86 6.36 16.14 -9.06
CA ARG A 86 6.67 15.33 -7.85
C ARG A 86 8.07 14.69 -7.84
N SER A 87 8.70 14.53 -9.01
CA SER A 87 10.09 14.07 -9.17
C SER A 87 11.14 15.14 -8.79
N SER A 88 10.70 16.39 -8.69
CA SER A 88 11.52 17.60 -8.58
C SER A 88 11.24 18.40 -7.30
N ARG A 89 10.43 17.85 -6.38
CA ARG A 89 10.15 18.47 -5.08
C ARG A 89 11.46 18.67 -4.30
N PRO A 90 11.63 19.80 -3.58
CA PRO A 90 12.92 20.18 -3.03
C PRO A 90 13.38 19.16 -2.01
N ALA A 91 14.69 18.91 -1.97
CA ALA A 91 15.40 18.13 -0.95
C ALA A 91 14.83 18.40 0.46
N GLY A 92 14.41 19.64 0.74
CA GLY A 92 13.79 20.07 2.00
C GLY A 92 12.60 19.26 2.52
N ILE A 93 11.72 18.69 1.66
CA ILE A 93 10.62 17.83 2.16
C ILE A 93 11.17 16.51 2.70
N LEU A 94 12.12 15.90 1.99
CA LEU A 94 12.75 14.66 2.41
C LEU A 94 13.68 14.89 3.59
N ASP A 95 14.36 16.03 3.67
CA ASP A 95 15.15 16.42 4.84
C ASP A 95 14.26 16.60 6.07
N ALA A 96 13.10 17.27 5.92
CA ALA A 96 12.12 17.42 7.00
C ALA A 96 11.53 16.07 7.44
N TYR A 97 11.25 15.20 6.47
CA TYR A 97 10.77 13.85 6.76
C TYR A 97 11.84 13.00 7.45
N GLY A 98 13.09 13.06 6.98
CA GLY A 98 14.23 12.39 7.58
C GLY A 98 14.47 12.82 9.03
N ARG A 99 14.40 14.12 9.32
CA ARG A 99 14.43 14.62 10.71
C ARG A 99 13.33 14.04 11.58
N THR A 100 12.13 13.84 11.03
CA THR A 100 11.03 13.19 11.77
C THR A 100 11.33 11.72 12.02
N LEU A 101 11.76 10.99 10.99
CA LEU A 101 12.11 9.57 11.09
C LEU A 101 13.23 9.31 12.10
N ALA A 102 14.20 10.22 12.22
CA ALA A 102 15.27 10.16 13.22
C ALA A 102 14.77 10.26 14.69
N THR A 103 13.52 10.68 14.91
CA THR A 103 12.88 10.68 16.23
C THR A 103 12.05 9.42 16.51
N LEU A 104 11.90 8.56 15.51
CA LEU A 104 11.14 7.30 15.62
C LEU A 104 12.09 6.14 15.95
N HIS A 105 11.50 4.97 16.19
CA HIS A 105 12.25 3.78 16.60
C HIS A 105 12.07 2.62 15.60
N PRO A 106 12.50 2.79 14.33
CA PRO A 106 12.48 1.71 13.35
C PRO A 106 13.40 0.56 13.77
N ARG A 107 13.07 -0.64 13.31
CA ARG A 107 13.78 -1.89 13.61
C ARG A 107 13.94 -2.73 12.35
N ALA A 108 14.87 -3.68 12.39
CA ALA A 108 14.94 -4.72 11.36
C ALA A 108 13.58 -5.47 11.24
N PRO A 109 13.17 -5.84 10.01
CA PRO A 109 11.90 -6.51 9.79
C PRO A 109 11.94 -7.92 10.40
N ARG A 110 10.80 -8.34 10.98
CA ARG A 110 10.57 -9.67 11.52
C ARG A 110 9.84 -10.60 10.55
N LEU A 111 9.28 -10.03 9.50
CA LEU A 111 8.65 -10.70 8.38
C LEU A 111 9.37 -10.24 7.11
N PRO A 112 9.69 -11.12 6.14
CA PRO A 112 10.34 -10.73 4.90
C PRO A 112 9.66 -9.51 4.25
N LEU A 113 10.46 -8.47 4.04
CA LEU A 113 10.03 -7.21 3.44
C LEU A 113 10.84 -6.99 2.17
N VAL A 114 10.20 -6.63 1.06
CA VAL A 114 10.88 -6.25 -0.19
C VAL A 114 10.75 -4.76 -0.44
N SER A 115 11.88 -4.14 -0.78
CA SER A 115 11.94 -2.71 -1.13
C SER A 115 11.38 -2.47 -2.54
N ASP A 116 10.50 -1.48 -2.66
CA ASP A 116 9.96 -1.01 -3.94
C ASP A 116 10.96 -0.20 -4.77
N VAL A 117 12.10 0.15 -4.19
CA VAL A 117 13.21 0.88 -4.81
C VAL A 117 14.29 -0.08 -5.33
N THR A 118 14.62 -1.15 -4.61
CA THR A 118 15.68 -2.07 -5.02
C THR A 118 15.17 -3.40 -5.56
N ALA A 119 13.89 -3.73 -5.40
CA ALA A 119 13.32 -5.04 -5.75
C ALA A 119 14.07 -6.21 -5.06
N ARG A 120 14.63 -5.96 -3.86
CA ARG A 120 15.37 -6.94 -3.06
C ARG A 120 14.80 -7.02 -1.64
N PRO A 121 14.92 -8.18 -0.97
CA PRO A 121 14.68 -8.28 0.46
C PRO A 121 15.50 -7.25 1.22
N VAL A 122 14.93 -6.69 2.27
CA VAL A 122 15.59 -5.74 3.16
C VAL A 122 15.72 -6.28 4.58
N GLY A 123 16.72 -5.80 5.30
CA GLY A 123 17.06 -6.24 6.65
C GLY A 123 17.29 -5.07 7.61
N ALA A 124 18.44 -5.09 8.28
CA ALA A 124 18.79 -4.15 9.34
C ALA A 124 18.82 -2.69 8.87
N GLU A 125 19.08 -2.43 7.59
CA GLU A 125 19.09 -1.08 7.00
C GLU A 125 17.74 -0.36 7.12
N THR A 126 16.64 -1.08 7.35
CA THR A 126 15.33 -0.49 7.62
C THR A 126 15.27 0.25 8.96
N ALA A 127 16.22 0.01 9.86
CA ALA A 127 16.38 0.77 11.10
C ALA A 127 17.00 2.16 10.88
N GLU A 128 17.51 2.45 9.68
CA GLU A 128 18.14 3.73 9.37
C GLU A 128 17.12 4.69 8.71
N PRO A 129 16.94 5.93 9.21
CA PRO A 129 16.06 6.93 8.61
C PRO A 129 16.35 7.17 7.11
N GLU A 130 17.61 7.11 6.71
CA GLU A 130 18.11 7.34 5.35
C GLU A 130 17.52 6.34 4.35
N PHE A 131 17.21 5.13 4.80
CA PHE A 131 16.57 4.11 3.97
C PHE A 131 15.18 4.57 3.50
N TRP A 132 14.43 5.25 4.37
CA TRP A 132 13.03 5.62 4.13
C TRP A 132 12.89 6.88 3.28
N VAL A 133 13.88 7.78 3.30
CA VAL A 133 13.91 9.01 2.47
C VAL A 133 14.50 8.80 1.07
N ARG A 134 15.13 7.64 0.82
CA ARG A 134 15.71 7.31 -0.49
C ARG A 134 14.67 7.36 -1.60
N ARG A 135 15.04 7.98 -2.72
CA ARG A 135 14.24 8.04 -3.94
C ARG A 135 14.93 7.34 -5.10
N ALA A 136 14.16 6.48 -5.77
CA ALA A 136 14.44 5.96 -7.09
C ALA A 136 13.12 5.67 -7.81
N PRO A 137 13.12 5.41 -9.13
CA PRO A 137 11.96 4.87 -9.82
C PRO A 137 11.46 3.58 -9.16
N LEU A 138 10.14 3.40 -9.09
CA LEU A 138 9.53 2.20 -8.51
C LEU A 138 9.81 1.00 -9.41
N ARG A 139 10.32 -0.09 -8.83
CA ARG A 139 10.70 -1.31 -9.56
C ARG A 139 9.61 -2.38 -9.48
N TRP A 140 8.36 -2.01 -9.81
CA TRP A 140 7.18 -2.90 -9.74
C TRP A 140 7.38 -4.23 -10.47
N ALA A 141 7.60 -4.16 -11.79
CA ALA A 141 7.66 -5.35 -12.64
C ALA A 141 8.80 -6.29 -12.24
N GLU A 142 9.92 -5.73 -11.77
CA GLU A 142 11.05 -6.51 -11.27
C GLU A 142 10.75 -7.15 -9.92
N THR A 143 10.19 -6.39 -8.98
CA THR A 143 9.79 -6.90 -7.65
C THR A 143 8.88 -8.12 -7.79
N VAL A 144 7.87 -8.01 -8.65
CA VAL A 144 6.90 -9.08 -8.90
C VAL A 144 7.57 -10.30 -9.55
N ARG A 145 8.48 -10.11 -10.53
CA ARG A 145 9.19 -11.21 -11.18
C ARG A 145 10.14 -11.94 -10.24
N VAL A 146 10.87 -11.20 -9.39
CA VAL A 146 11.77 -11.79 -8.39
C VAL A 146 10.97 -12.64 -7.41
N LEU A 147 9.91 -12.09 -6.82
CA LEU A 147 9.06 -12.82 -5.89
C LEU A 147 8.41 -14.05 -6.53
N HIS A 148 7.95 -13.94 -7.78
CA HIS A 148 7.39 -15.09 -8.50
C HIS A 148 8.45 -16.17 -8.78
N GLY A 149 9.67 -15.76 -9.16
CA GLY A 149 10.82 -16.65 -9.33
C GLY A 149 11.20 -17.39 -8.05
N ASP A 150 11.04 -16.73 -6.90
CA ASP A 150 11.25 -17.30 -5.56
C ASP A 150 10.05 -18.14 -5.06
N GLY A 151 9.04 -18.35 -5.90
CA GLY A 151 7.93 -19.27 -5.63
C GLY A 151 6.65 -18.62 -5.10
N VAL A 152 6.57 -17.29 -5.03
CA VAL A 152 5.30 -16.61 -4.68
C VAL A 152 4.26 -16.85 -5.77
N ARG A 153 3.20 -17.58 -5.43
CA ARG A 153 2.06 -17.88 -6.33
C ARG A 153 0.75 -17.26 -5.89
N THR A 154 0.63 -16.83 -4.64
CA THR A 154 -0.59 -16.21 -4.11
C THR A 154 -0.31 -14.76 -3.74
N TRP A 155 -1.04 -13.85 -4.37
CA TRP A 155 -0.92 -12.41 -4.17
C TRP A 155 -2.17 -11.88 -3.51
N LEU A 156 -2.01 -11.04 -2.49
CA LEU A 156 -3.12 -10.40 -1.80
C LEU A 156 -2.88 -8.89 -1.69
N GLU A 157 -3.66 -8.11 -2.42
CA GLU A 157 -3.63 -6.66 -2.38
C GLU A 157 -4.48 -6.12 -1.22
N LEU A 158 -3.82 -5.35 -0.35
CA LEU A 158 -4.48 -4.58 0.71
C LEU A 158 -4.64 -3.14 0.25
N GLY A 159 -5.86 -2.64 0.30
CA GLY A 159 -6.20 -1.28 -0.08
C GLY A 159 -7.68 -1.09 -0.41
N PRO A 160 -8.05 0.11 -0.87
CA PRO A 160 -9.43 0.43 -1.25
C PRO A 160 -9.82 -0.08 -2.64
N GLY A 161 -8.88 -0.60 -3.43
CA GLY A 161 -9.10 -1.07 -4.81
C GLY A 161 -8.33 -2.34 -5.13
N ASP A 162 -8.19 -2.62 -6.43
CA ASP A 162 -7.55 -3.80 -7.01
C ASP A 162 -6.48 -3.43 -8.06
N ARG A 163 -5.88 -2.24 -7.89
CA ARG A 163 -4.99 -1.66 -8.90
C ARG A 163 -3.75 -2.53 -9.13
N LEU A 164 -3.07 -2.96 -8.07
CA LEU A 164 -1.85 -3.77 -8.20
C LEU A 164 -2.17 -5.14 -8.78
N THR A 165 -3.29 -5.71 -8.37
CA THR A 165 -3.84 -6.98 -8.86
C THR A 165 -4.05 -6.93 -10.37
N ARG A 166 -4.65 -5.85 -10.89
CA ARG A 166 -4.83 -5.63 -12.35
C ARG A 166 -3.51 -5.40 -13.10
N LEU A 167 -2.46 -4.94 -12.41
CA LEU A 167 -1.14 -4.76 -13.01
C LEU A 167 -0.31 -6.05 -13.05
N LEU A 168 -0.62 -7.06 -12.23
CA LEU A 168 0.12 -8.33 -12.18
C LEU A 168 0.19 -9.06 -13.54
N PRO A 169 -0.91 -9.23 -14.32
CA PRO A 169 -0.85 -9.93 -15.61
C PRO A 169 0.10 -9.29 -16.64
N HIS A 170 0.32 -7.98 -16.54
CA HIS A 170 1.26 -7.26 -17.42
C HIS A 170 2.73 -7.57 -17.10
N CYS A 171 3.01 -8.08 -15.90
CA CYS A 171 4.34 -8.47 -15.44
C CYS A 171 4.55 -9.98 -15.46
N LEU A 172 3.47 -10.73 -15.18
CA LEU A 172 3.38 -12.18 -15.08
C LEU A 172 2.14 -12.67 -15.86
N PRO A 173 2.29 -13.01 -17.15
CA PRO A 173 1.17 -13.53 -17.95
C PRO A 173 0.50 -14.76 -17.33
N ASP A 174 1.23 -15.55 -16.54
CA ASP A 174 0.75 -16.74 -15.83
C ASP A 174 -0.21 -16.45 -14.65
N CYS A 175 -0.48 -15.17 -14.34
CA CYS A 175 -1.48 -14.75 -13.34
C CYS A 175 -2.89 -14.58 -13.92
N LEU A 176 -3.12 -14.94 -15.19
CA LEU A 176 -4.47 -14.95 -15.80
C LEU A 176 -5.31 -16.12 -15.26
N PRO A 177 -6.66 -16.06 -15.36
CA PRO A 177 -7.54 -17.16 -14.95
C PRO A 177 -7.13 -18.49 -15.60
N GLY A 178 -6.87 -19.52 -14.78
CA GLY A 178 -6.36 -20.83 -15.23
C GLY A 178 -4.82 -20.97 -15.21
N GLY A 179 -4.10 -19.92 -14.83
CA GLY A 179 -2.66 -19.94 -14.64
C GLY A 179 -2.21 -20.55 -13.30
N THR A 180 -0.89 -20.55 -13.06
CA THR A 180 -0.26 -21.16 -11.87
C THR A 180 -0.13 -20.22 -10.68
N ALA A 181 -0.59 -18.97 -10.82
CA ALA A 181 -0.61 -17.97 -9.77
C ALA A 181 -2.01 -17.37 -9.62
N SER A 182 -2.39 -17.03 -8.39
CA SER A 182 -3.68 -16.43 -8.05
C SER A 182 -3.47 -15.07 -7.40
N ALA A 183 -4.25 -14.08 -7.81
CA ALA A 183 -4.20 -12.74 -7.25
C ALA A 183 -5.59 -12.31 -6.77
N PHE A 184 -5.63 -11.84 -5.53
CA PHE A 184 -6.84 -11.38 -4.88
C PHE A 184 -6.63 -9.96 -4.40
N ALA A 185 -7.68 -9.17 -4.40
CA ALA A 185 -7.72 -7.89 -3.75
C ALA A 185 -8.78 -7.94 -2.65
N LEU A 186 -8.60 -7.18 -1.58
CA LEU A 186 -9.60 -7.01 -0.51
C LEU A 186 -10.47 -5.73 -0.62
N PRO A 187 -10.65 -5.06 -1.78
CA PRO A 187 -11.54 -3.93 -1.80
C PRO A 187 -12.95 -4.42 -1.50
N ARG A 188 -13.62 -3.71 -0.60
CA ARG A 188 -15.07 -3.81 -0.52
C ARG A 188 -15.63 -3.01 -1.68
N ASP A 189 -16.30 -3.68 -2.60
CA ASP A 189 -17.30 -3.03 -3.43
C ASP A 189 -18.49 -2.63 -2.54
N TRP A 190 -18.40 -1.43 -1.98
CA TRP A 190 -19.48 -0.88 -1.16
C TRP A 190 -20.75 -0.62 -1.97
N ALA A 191 -20.65 -0.43 -3.29
CA ALA A 191 -21.81 -0.28 -4.14
C ALA A 191 -22.57 -1.62 -4.22
N ALA A 192 -21.85 -2.74 -4.43
CA ALA A 192 -22.43 -4.08 -4.43
C ALA A 192 -23.10 -4.46 -3.09
N LEU A 193 -22.51 -4.05 -1.95
CA LEU A 193 -23.11 -4.26 -0.63
C LEU A 193 -24.36 -3.38 -0.40
N ARG A 194 -24.35 -2.13 -0.88
CA ARG A 194 -25.50 -1.20 -0.76
C ARG A 194 -26.64 -1.56 -1.71
N SER A 195 -26.36 -2.16 -2.87
CA SER A 195 -27.37 -2.57 -3.85
C SER A 195 -28.14 -3.84 -3.45
N GLY A 196 -27.72 -4.54 -2.38
CA GLY A 196 -28.28 -5.84 -2.00
C GLY A 196 -27.94 -6.95 -3.01
N PRO A 197 -28.27 -8.22 -2.71
CA PRO A 197 -28.08 -9.30 -3.68
C PRO A 197 -28.91 -9.01 -4.93
N SER A 198 -28.29 -9.01 -6.10
CA SER A 198 -29.01 -8.91 -7.37
C SER A 198 -29.99 -10.09 -7.47
N THR A 199 -31.28 -9.83 -7.28
CA THR A 199 -32.31 -10.81 -7.56
C THR A 199 -32.37 -10.99 -9.07
N GLY A 200 -31.58 -11.92 -9.58
CA GLY A 200 -31.68 -12.38 -10.96
C GLY A 200 -33.04 -13.00 -11.17
N ARG A 201 -34.02 -12.22 -11.64
CA ARG A 201 -35.10 -12.78 -12.44
C ARG A 201 -34.57 -12.85 -13.87
N GLY A 202 -34.14 -14.05 -14.25
CA GLY A 202 -34.11 -14.42 -15.65
C GLY A 202 -35.52 -14.26 -16.20
N ALA A 203 -35.74 -13.20 -16.98
CA ALA A 203 -36.82 -13.18 -17.94
C ALA A 203 -36.35 -14.05 -19.12
N ALA A 204 -36.67 -15.33 -19.07
CA ALA A 204 -36.88 -16.09 -20.28
C ALA A 204 -38.03 -15.41 -21.05
N GLN A 205 -37.72 -14.87 -22.23
CA GLN A 205 -38.66 -14.65 -23.31
C GLN A 205 -37.96 -15.31 -24.51
N GLY A 206 -38.46 -16.40 -25.10
CA GLY A 206 -39.87 -16.69 -25.38
C GLY A 206 -40.12 -16.27 -26.81
#